data_AF-A0A238KH39-F1
#
_entry.id   AF-A0A238KH39-F1
#
_cell.length_a   1.000
_cell.length_b   1.000
_cell.length_c   1.000
_cell.angle_alpha   90.00
_cell.angle_beta   90.00
_cell.angle_gamma   90.00
#
_symmetry.space_group_name_H-M   'P 1'
#
loop_
_entity.id
_entity.type
_entity.pdbx_description
1 polymer ?
#
loop_
_entity_poly.entity_id
_entity_poly.type
_entity_poly.pdbx_seq_one_letter_code
_entity_poly.pdbx_strand_id
1 'polypeptide(L)'
;MRRRRAVLPAVLALLAAGVGAQAQQCPAFRVIPCVPLPVQPPEEPGCGALCQPLREQLERGCQSGPDQPYADTVFLRRPGIAVGDDGVRRGLALAALAETLDGVQPMAAPLMSSEDPVVRYAAALQVALAAVRAGQIADPRFADALAVMAAAETPDLVRSDLPFLRALQAEAEGRGAEARVLAQEAAQIEPRFFNALALELRLALAQGDHLRGAAGAFARPEACRAEFRQLLAALARIADLEPCPRVAAHLELYLSRQLRVPETAPGLQSAQVYLGVLSRRGDLARAALDGFMQPPRPVCAPEVAAELEGLLGLLDEGAQP
;
A
#
# COMPACT_ATOMS: atom_id res chain seq x y z
N MET A 1 7.34 -70.39 -36.97
CA MET A 1 8.62 -70.07 -36.30
C MET A 1 8.42 -70.14 -34.78
N ARG A 2 9.37 -70.82 -34.12
CA ARG A 2 9.55 -71.18 -32.69
C ARG A 2 8.97 -70.14 -31.70
N ARG A 3 8.04 -70.45 -30.79
CA ARG A 3 8.14 -71.16 -29.48
C ARG A 3 9.46 -70.97 -28.71
N ARG A 4 9.40 -70.31 -27.54
CA ARG A 4 9.88 -70.83 -26.24
C ARG A 4 9.26 -70.08 -25.05
N ARG A 5 8.68 -70.87 -24.16
CA ARG A 5 8.26 -70.58 -22.78
C ARG A 5 9.47 -70.71 -21.85
N ALA A 6 9.25 -70.32 -20.59
CA ALA A 6 9.80 -70.83 -19.32
C ALA A 6 10.70 -69.83 -18.58
N VAL A 7 10.70 -69.70 -17.25
CA VAL A 7 9.98 -70.30 -16.10
C VAL A 7 10.44 -69.46 -14.88
N LEU A 8 9.53 -69.07 -13.99
CA LEU A 8 9.79 -68.63 -12.59
C LEU A 8 10.28 -69.84 -11.75
N PRO A 9 11.04 -69.76 -10.63
CA PRO A 9 10.48 -69.16 -9.40
C PRO A 9 11.45 -68.65 -8.28
N ALA A 10 10.84 -67.89 -7.37
CA ALA A 10 10.92 -67.86 -5.89
C ALA A 10 12.23 -68.13 -5.13
N VAL A 11 12.51 -67.29 -4.13
CA VAL A 11 12.68 -67.57 -2.68
C VAL A 11 12.64 -66.19 -1.97
N LEU A 12 11.59 -65.87 -1.19
CA LEU A 12 11.54 -65.80 0.30
C LEU A 12 12.67 -64.96 0.94
N ALA A 13 12.52 -64.20 2.02
CA ALA A 13 11.44 -63.66 2.85
C ALA A 13 12.13 -62.82 3.96
N LEU A 14 11.32 -62.11 4.75
CA LEU A 14 11.58 -61.60 6.12
C LEU A 14 12.03 -60.14 6.29
N LEU A 15 11.09 -59.39 6.90
CA LEU A 15 11.25 -58.39 7.98
C LEU A 15 11.99 -57.11 7.57
N ALA A 16 11.53 -55.90 7.89
CA ALA A 16 10.81 -55.48 9.07
C ALA A 16 10.07 -54.17 8.78
N ALA A 17 9.05 -53.91 9.60
CA ALA A 17 8.43 -52.62 9.76
C ALA A 17 9.49 -51.52 9.98
N GLY A 18 9.61 -50.59 9.04
CA GLY A 18 10.33 -49.34 9.22
C GLY A 18 9.43 -48.31 9.89
N VAL A 19 9.14 -48.54 11.16
CA VAL A 19 8.65 -47.51 12.08
C VAL A 19 9.67 -46.39 12.08
N GLY A 20 9.20 -45.14 12.07
CA GLY A 20 10.00 -43.95 11.97
C GLY A 20 11.22 -43.97 12.90
N ALA A 21 12.40 -43.80 12.29
CA ALA A 21 13.59 -43.45 13.02
C ALA A 21 13.47 -41.97 13.41
N GLN A 22 12.78 -41.71 14.53
CA GLN A 22 13.04 -40.51 15.30
C GLN A 22 14.51 -40.54 15.70
N ALA A 23 15.27 -39.53 15.26
CA ALA A 23 16.61 -39.30 15.73
C ALA A 23 16.55 -38.89 17.22
N GLN A 24 16.52 -39.88 18.11
CA GLN A 24 16.68 -39.69 19.54
C GLN A 24 18.17 -39.45 19.83
N GLN A 25 18.56 -38.19 19.89
CA GLN A 25 19.82 -37.81 20.54
C GLN A 25 19.58 -37.79 22.06
N CYS A 26 19.90 -38.90 22.73
CA CYS A 26 20.06 -38.91 24.18
C CYS A 26 21.53 -38.62 24.51
N PRO A 27 21.86 -37.56 25.29
CA PRO A 27 23.22 -37.41 25.81
C PRO A 27 23.53 -38.56 26.77
N ALA A 28 24.68 -39.19 26.56
CA ALA A 28 25.23 -40.13 27.51
C ALA A 28 25.50 -39.39 28.83
N PHE A 29 25.02 -39.96 29.93
CA PHE A 29 25.17 -39.55 31.32
C PHE A 29 24.05 -38.69 31.95
N ARG A 30 23.46 -39.31 32.98
CA ARG A 30 22.54 -38.85 34.04
C ARG A 30 21.03 -38.99 33.78
N VAL A 31 20.52 -40.06 34.39
CA VAL A 31 19.19 -40.27 35.02
C VAL A 31 18.25 -39.05 34.99
N ILE A 32 17.61 -38.80 33.84
CA ILE A 32 16.37 -38.03 33.75
C ILE A 32 15.47 -38.80 32.76
N PRO A 33 14.21 -39.09 33.08
CA PRO A 33 13.31 -39.77 32.15
C PRO A 33 13.13 -38.92 30.89
N CYS A 34 13.25 -39.54 29.72
CA CYS A 34 12.95 -38.92 28.44
C CYS A 34 11.49 -38.45 28.43
N VAL A 35 11.29 -37.15 28.59
CA VAL A 35 9.98 -36.54 28.38
C VAL A 35 9.77 -36.49 26.87
N PRO A 36 8.70 -37.10 26.31
CA PRO A 36 8.37 -36.91 24.92
C PRO A 36 8.16 -35.40 24.70
N LEU A 37 8.94 -34.82 23.79
CA LEU A 37 8.65 -33.46 23.31
C LEU A 37 7.21 -33.48 22.80
N PRO A 38 6.36 -32.52 23.20
CA PRO A 38 5.04 -32.40 22.61
C PRO A 38 5.24 -32.31 21.10
N VAL A 39 4.60 -33.22 20.36
CA VAL A 39 4.48 -33.12 18.92
C VAL A 39 3.77 -31.80 18.69
N GLN A 40 4.52 -30.76 18.30
CA GLN A 40 3.89 -29.54 17.85
C GLN A 40 3.04 -29.95 16.64
N PRO A 41 1.72 -29.66 16.64
CA PRO A 41 0.96 -29.81 15.40
C PRO A 41 1.73 -29.06 14.30
N PRO A 42 1.72 -29.56 13.05
CA PRO A 42 2.32 -28.82 11.95
C PRO A 42 1.80 -27.38 12.06
N GLU A 43 2.70 -26.40 12.09
CA GLU A 43 2.31 -25.00 11.97
C GLU A 43 1.36 -24.95 10.78
N GLU A 44 0.08 -24.66 11.04
CA GLU A 44 -0.83 -24.29 9.97
C GLU A 44 -0.11 -23.23 9.16
N PRO A 45 -0.06 -23.34 7.82
CA PRO A 45 0.75 -22.46 6.99
C PRO A 45 0.41 -21.02 7.34
N GLY A 46 1.27 -20.45 8.18
CA GLY A 46 0.98 -19.22 8.87
C GLY A 46 0.92 -18.14 7.84
N CYS A 47 -0.24 -17.50 7.75
CA CYS A 47 -0.46 -16.37 6.87
C CYS A 47 0.66 -15.33 7.10
N GLY A 48 1.36 -14.94 6.03
CA GLY A 48 2.60 -14.14 6.10
C GLY A 48 2.45 -12.75 6.75
N ALA A 49 3.51 -11.95 6.71
CA ALA A 49 3.61 -10.66 7.42
C ALA A 49 2.48 -9.63 7.14
N LEU A 50 1.71 -9.80 6.07
CA LEU A 50 0.61 -8.92 5.67
C LEU A 50 -0.76 -9.36 6.20
N CYS A 51 -0.87 -10.60 6.65
CA CYS A 51 -2.15 -11.16 7.08
C CYS A 51 -2.60 -10.66 8.44
N GLN A 52 -1.67 -10.57 9.40
CA GLN A 52 -1.98 -10.06 10.73
C GLN A 52 -2.52 -8.62 10.67
N PRO A 53 -1.88 -7.67 9.94
CA PRO A 53 -2.46 -6.35 9.71
C PRO A 53 -3.86 -6.37 9.08
N LEU A 54 -4.08 -7.21 8.05
CA LEU A 54 -5.38 -7.29 7.38
C LEU A 54 -6.46 -7.90 8.28
N ARG A 55 -6.13 -8.93 9.07
CA ARG A 55 -7.01 -9.50 10.09
C ARG A 55 -7.41 -8.46 11.12
N GLU A 56 -6.45 -7.73 11.67
CA GLU A 56 -6.70 -6.63 12.62
C GLU A 56 -7.58 -5.52 12.01
N GLN A 57 -7.45 -5.24 10.72
CA GLN A 57 -8.33 -4.29 10.01
C GLN A 57 -9.76 -4.84 9.86
N LEU A 58 -9.89 -6.10 9.48
CA LEU A 58 -11.19 -6.78 9.35
C LEU A 58 -11.93 -6.88 10.69
N GLU A 59 -11.19 -7.09 11.79
CA GLU A 59 -11.72 -7.16 13.16
C GLU A 59 -12.10 -5.79 13.72
N ARG A 60 -11.27 -4.75 13.50
CA ARG A 60 -11.58 -3.38 13.97
C ARG A 60 -12.85 -2.83 13.35
N GLY A 61 -13.14 -3.18 12.09
CA GLY A 61 -14.29 -2.66 11.34
C GLY A 61 -14.26 -1.14 11.18
N CYS A 62 -15.37 -0.54 10.75
CA CYS A 62 -15.42 0.90 10.48
C CYS A 62 -15.34 1.70 11.80
N GLN A 63 -14.20 2.35 12.02
CA GLN A 63 -13.99 3.30 13.12
C GLN A 63 -13.55 4.64 12.55
N SER A 64 -14.34 5.69 12.79
CA SER A 64 -13.96 7.06 12.45
C SER A 64 -13.27 7.68 13.66
N GLY A 65 -11.97 7.91 13.55
CA GLY A 65 -11.24 8.73 14.52
C GLY A 65 -11.56 10.23 14.37
N PRO A 66 -11.05 11.09 15.28
CA PRO A 66 -11.19 12.54 15.15
C PRO A 66 -10.39 13.13 13.98
N ASP A 67 -9.41 12.39 13.45
CA ASP A 67 -8.60 12.81 12.31
C ASP A 67 -9.39 12.70 10.99
N GLN A 68 -9.15 13.63 10.07
CA GLN A 68 -9.72 13.61 8.71
C GLN A 68 -8.64 13.27 7.68
N PRO A 69 -8.19 12.01 7.55
CA PRO A 69 -7.04 11.63 6.71
C PRO A 69 -7.22 11.95 5.22
N TYR A 70 -8.48 12.08 4.77
CA TYR A 70 -8.88 12.40 3.41
C TYR A 70 -8.88 13.91 3.10
N ALA A 71 -8.62 14.77 4.08
CA ALA A 71 -8.66 16.20 3.84
C ALA A 71 -7.43 16.70 3.07
N ASP A 72 -7.65 17.65 2.16
CA ASP A 72 -6.64 18.12 1.23
C ASP A 72 -5.54 18.97 1.86
N THR A 73 -5.74 19.47 3.08
CA THR A 73 -4.79 20.36 3.76
C THR A 73 -4.45 19.88 5.17
N VAL A 74 -3.22 20.15 5.61
CA VAL A 74 -2.79 19.82 6.98
C VAL A 74 -3.70 20.43 8.04
N PHE A 75 -4.28 21.61 7.80
CA PHE A 75 -5.19 22.30 8.73
C PHE A 75 -6.49 21.56 8.98
N LEU A 76 -6.95 20.78 8.01
CA LEU A 76 -8.14 19.93 8.15
C LEU A 76 -7.78 18.54 8.67
N ARG A 77 -6.61 18.02 8.28
CA ARG A 77 -6.11 16.72 8.77
C ARG A 77 -5.70 16.77 10.25
N ARG A 78 -5.27 17.93 10.73
CA ARG A 78 -4.75 18.16 12.09
C ARG A 78 -5.61 19.22 12.81
N PRO A 79 -6.67 18.82 13.55
CA PRO A 79 -7.63 19.75 14.14
C PRO A 79 -7.06 20.68 15.22
N GLY A 80 -5.79 20.51 15.62
CA GLY A 80 -5.09 21.37 16.57
C GLY A 80 -4.38 22.59 15.96
N ILE A 81 -4.34 22.73 14.64
CA ILE A 81 -3.63 23.84 13.98
C ILE A 81 -4.61 24.95 13.65
N ALA A 82 -4.64 25.99 14.48
CA ALA A 82 -5.45 27.19 14.22
C ALA A 82 -4.79 28.07 13.15
N VAL A 83 -5.60 28.62 12.23
CA VAL A 83 -5.16 29.57 11.20
C VAL A 83 -5.94 30.86 11.32
N GLY A 84 -5.24 31.93 11.70
CA GLY A 84 -5.77 33.29 11.74
C GLY A 84 -7.09 33.46 12.49
N ASP A 85 -7.76 34.58 12.22
CA ASP A 85 -9.12 34.88 12.68
C ASP A 85 -10.19 34.35 11.69
N ASP A 86 -11.46 34.65 11.96
CA ASP A 86 -12.58 34.25 11.10
C ASP A 86 -12.51 34.85 9.69
N GLY A 87 -11.94 36.05 9.55
CA GLY A 87 -11.77 36.70 8.25
C GLY A 87 -10.77 35.95 7.39
N VAL A 88 -9.63 35.58 7.98
CA VAL A 88 -8.60 34.75 7.33
C VAL A 88 -9.17 33.38 6.95
N ARG A 89 -9.84 32.70 7.89
CA ARG A 89 -10.45 31.39 7.61
C ARG A 89 -11.46 31.45 6.47
N ARG A 90 -12.29 32.50 6.41
CA ARG A 90 -13.22 32.70 5.31
C ARG A 90 -12.50 32.93 3.99
N GLY A 91 -11.45 33.74 3.96
CA GLY A 91 -10.64 33.95 2.76
C GLY A 91 -10.02 32.66 2.23
N LEU A 92 -9.45 31.84 3.13
CA LEU A 92 -8.90 30.53 2.78
C LEU A 92 -9.96 29.54 2.30
N ALA A 93 -11.14 29.52 2.92
CA ALA A 93 -12.24 28.67 2.49
C ALA A 93 -12.75 29.06 1.10
N LEU A 94 -12.88 30.35 0.82
CA LEU A 94 -13.27 30.83 -0.52
C LEU A 94 -12.18 30.51 -1.55
N ALA A 95 -10.90 30.64 -1.20
CA ALA A 95 -9.79 30.22 -2.05
C ALA A 95 -9.82 28.70 -2.31
N ALA A 96 -10.15 27.87 -1.32
CA ALA A 96 -10.28 26.43 -1.49
C ALA A 96 -11.41 26.04 -2.47
N LEU A 97 -12.49 26.82 -2.50
CA LEU A 97 -13.62 26.64 -3.42
C LEU A 97 -13.33 27.13 -4.84
N ALA A 98 -12.29 27.94 -5.05
CA ALA A 98 -11.92 28.36 -6.39
C ALA A 98 -11.30 27.19 -7.16
N GLU A 99 -11.82 26.97 -8.37
CA GLU A 99 -11.39 25.92 -9.29
C GLU A 99 -10.22 26.36 -10.18
N THR A 100 -9.89 27.66 -10.20
CA THR A 100 -8.84 28.24 -11.04
C THR A 100 -7.89 29.12 -10.24
N LEU A 101 -6.66 29.26 -10.73
CA LEU A 101 -5.68 30.16 -10.13
C LEU A 101 -6.13 31.63 -10.13
N ASP A 102 -6.77 32.08 -11.21
CA ASP A 102 -7.30 33.44 -11.32
C ASP A 102 -8.44 33.67 -10.33
N GLY A 103 -9.23 32.63 -10.04
CA GLY A 103 -10.23 32.64 -8.99
C GLY A 103 -9.58 32.77 -7.61
N VAL A 104 -8.55 31.97 -7.30
CA VAL A 104 -7.87 32.01 -6.00
C VAL A 104 -7.20 33.35 -5.71
N GLN A 105 -6.58 33.95 -6.72
CA GLN A 105 -5.69 35.10 -6.55
C GLN A 105 -6.26 36.27 -5.73
N PRO A 106 -7.47 36.81 -6.00
CA PRO A 106 -8.02 37.90 -5.19
C PRO A 106 -8.25 37.54 -3.72
N MET A 107 -8.42 36.26 -3.40
CA MET A 107 -8.71 35.78 -2.05
C MET A 107 -7.42 35.45 -1.28
N ALA A 108 -6.45 34.83 -1.94
CA ALA A 108 -5.19 34.44 -1.34
C ALA A 108 -4.16 35.58 -1.29
N ALA A 109 -4.15 36.51 -2.25
CA ALA A 109 -3.11 37.54 -2.34
C ALA A 109 -2.93 38.38 -1.06
N PRO A 110 -3.99 38.86 -0.38
CA PRO A 110 -3.83 39.59 0.88
C PRO A 110 -3.23 38.72 2.01
N LEU A 111 -3.52 37.42 1.98
CA LEU A 111 -3.06 36.45 2.98
C LEU A 111 -1.62 36.01 2.73
N MET A 112 -1.17 36.02 1.47
CA MET A 112 0.22 35.74 1.08
C MET A 112 1.21 36.76 1.65
N SER A 113 0.76 37.99 1.93
CA SER A 113 1.56 39.04 2.58
C SER A 113 1.39 39.13 4.10
N SER A 114 0.68 38.19 4.73
CA SER A 114 0.45 38.20 6.17
C SER A 114 1.76 38.16 6.99
N GLU A 115 1.82 38.89 8.10
CA GLU A 115 2.96 38.77 9.03
C GLU A 115 2.97 37.40 9.72
N ASP A 116 1.79 36.80 9.93
CA ASP A 116 1.64 35.46 10.47
C ASP A 116 2.11 34.40 9.45
N PRO A 117 3.20 33.64 9.74
CA PRO A 117 3.74 32.63 8.85
C PRO A 117 2.79 31.45 8.60
N VAL A 118 1.89 31.11 9.55
CA VAL A 118 0.89 30.04 9.37
C VAL A 118 -0.15 30.48 8.35
N VAL A 119 -0.60 31.74 8.42
CA VAL A 119 -1.55 32.31 7.45
C VAL A 119 -0.95 32.38 6.05
N ARG A 120 0.30 32.85 5.92
CA ARG A 120 1.00 32.85 4.62
C ARG A 120 1.14 31.44 4.06
N TYR A 121 1.53 30.47 4.90
CA TYR A 121 1.64 29.08 4.47
C TYR A 121 0.29 28.54 3.98
N ALA A 122 -0.78 28.78 4.72
CA ALA A 122 -2.12 28.33 4.34
C ALA A 122 -2.58 28.95 3.01
N ALA A 123 -2.30 30.22 2.79
CA ALA A 123 -2.62 30.90 1.53
C ALA A 123 -1.82 30.29 0.36
N ALA A 124 -0.52 30.06 0.55
CA ALA A 124 0.33 29.45 -0.45
C ALA A 124 -0.12 28.02 -0.79
N LEU A 125 -0.50 27.25 0.23
CA LEU A 125 -1.07 25.91 0.04
C LEU A 125 -2.33 25.94 -0.83
N GLN A 126 -3.24 26.90 -0.61
CA GLN A 126 -4.45 27.02 -1.43
C GLN A 126 -4.14 27.38 -2.88
N VAL A 127 -3.18 28.28 -3.13
CA VAL A 127 -2.69 28.61 -4.49
C VAL A 127 -2.13 27.36 -5.16
N ALA A 128 -1.25 26.62 -4.47
CA ALA A 128 -0.63 25.43 -5.02
C ALA A 128 -1.65 24.33 -5.34
N LEU A 129 -2.60 24.07 -4.44
CA LEU A 129 -3.67 23.09 -4.65
C LEU A 129 -4.61 23.49 -5.80
N ALA A 130 -4.92 24.78 -5.96
CA ALA A 130 -5.70 25.24 -7.09
C ALA A 130 -4.96 25.08 -8.43
N ALA A 131 -3.64 25.34 -8.46
CA ALA A 131 -2.83 25.04 -9.64
C ALA A 131 -2.89 23.55 -10.00
N VAL A 132 -2.79 22.66 -9.00
CA VAL A 132 -2.89 21.21 -9.21
C VAL A 132 -4.27 20.84 -9.78
N ARG A 133 -5.36 21.31 -9.16
CA ARG A 133 -6.73 21.03 -9.62
C ARG A 133 -7.00 21.54 -11.04
N ALA A 134 -6.47 22.71 -11.38
CA ALA A 134 -6.59 23.32 -12.70
C ALA A 134 -5.64 22.71 -13.75
N GLY A 135 -4.73 21.80 -13.37
CA GLY A 135 -3.69 21.29 -14.27
C GLY A 135 -2.63 22.34 -14.67
N GLN A 136 -2.46 23.37 -13.85
CA GLN A 136 -1.60 24.54 -14.08
C GLN A 136 -0.32 24.51 -13.22
N ILE A 137 0.24 23.33 -12.97
CA ILE A 137 1.47 23.15 -12.16
C ILE A 137 2.68 23.93 -12.72
N ALA A 138 2.71 24.17 -14.03
CA ALA A 138 3.76 24.96 -14.69
C ALA A 138 3.59 26.49 -14.57
N ASP A 139 2.48 26.97 -13.98
CA ASP A 139 2.26 28.40 -13.75
C ASP A 139 3.25 28.93 -12.70
N PRO A 140 3.90 30.09 -12.91
CA PRO A 140 4.85 30.66 -11.95
C PRO A 140 4.30 30.80 -10.53
N ARG A 141 2.99 31.04 -10.38
CA ARG A 141 2.33 31.17 -9.07
C ARG A 141 2.41 29.89 -8.24
N PHE A 142 2.47 28.72 -8.89
CA PHE A 142 2.70 27.45 -8.20
C PHE A 142 4.10 27.40 -7.60
N ALA A 143 5.13 27.74 -8.39
CA ALA A 143 6.51 27.77 -7.91
C ALA A 143 6.71 28.79 -6.76
N ASP A 144 6.10 29.97 -6.89
CA ASP A 144 6.12 31.00 -5.85
C ASP A 144 5.45 30.52 -4.55
N ALA A 145 4.31 29.84 -4.66
CA ALA A 145 3.63 29.25 -3.51
C ALA A 145 4.51 28.20 -2.81
N LEU A 146 5.19 27.32 -3.57
CA LEU A 146 6.12 26.35 -2.98
C LEU A 146 7.31 27.04 -2.29
N ALA A 147 7.81 28.14 -2.84
CA ALA A 147 8.89 28.92 -2.23
C ALA A 147 8.45 29.53 -0.89
N VAL A 148 7.23 30.09 -0.83
CA VAL A 148 6.65 30.62 0.41
C VAL A 148 6.47 29.51 1.45
N MET A 149 5.95 28.35 1.04
CA MET A 149 5.79 27.20 1.94
C MET A 149 7.15 26.68 2.47
N ALA A 150 8.18 26.65 1.62
CA ALA A 150 9.52 26.22 2.00
C ALA A 150 10.20 27.20 2.97
N ALA A 151 9.96 28.50 2.80
CA ALA A 151 10.53 29.57 3.63
C ALA A 151 9.78 29.79 4.96
N ALA A 152 8.62 29.17 5.16
CA ALA A 152 7.97 29.21 6.47
C ALA A 152 8.93 28.63 7.51
N GLU A 153 8.93 29.14 8.74
CA GLU A 153 9.62 28.56 9.90
C GLU A 153 8.62 28.57 11.05
N THR A 154 7.97 27.42 11.26
CA THR A 154 6.83 27.27 12.16
C THR A 154 6.91 25.89 12.80
N PRO A 155 7.31 25.79 14.07
CA PRO A 155 7.54 24.51 14.73
C PRO A 155 6.26 23.68 14.90
N ASP A 156 5.10 24.33 14.98
CA ASP A 156 3.81 23.67 15.20
C ASP A 156 3.14 23.18 13.91
N LEU A 157 3.70 23.54 12.74
CA LEU A 157 3.14 23.19 11.44
C LEU A 157 3.83 21.94 10.89
N VAL A 158 3.06 20.85 10.77
CA VAL A 158 3.49 19.65 10.05
C VAL A 158 3.55 19.98 8.55
N ARG A 159 4.68 19.72 7.89
CA ARG A 159 4.97 20.20 6.54
C ARG A 159 4.85 19.15 5.44
N SER A 160 4.03 18.13 5.65
CA SER A 160 3.78 17.05 4.69
C SER A 160 3.23 17.54 3.34
N ASP A 161 2.51 18.66 3.32
CA ASP A 161 1.95 19.23 2.08
C ASP A 161 3.04 19.67 1.09
N LEU A 162 4.19 20.18 1.56
CA LEU A 162 5.27 20.65 0.69
C LEU A 162 5.94 19.52 -0.13
N PRO A 163 6.45 18.42 0.48
CA PRO A 163 6.98 17.29 -0.29
C PRO A 163 5.88 16.64 -1.14
N PHE A 164 4.63 16.61 -0.69
CA PHE A 164 3.52 16.12 -1.51
C PHE A 164 3.32 16.96 -2.80
N LEU A 165 3.27 18.28 -2.70
CA LEU A 165 3.13 19.15 -3.88
C LEU A 165 4.37 19.09 -4.79
N ARG A 166 5.58 18.97 -4.21
CA ARG A 166 6.80 18.73 -4.99
C ARG A 166 6.77 17.38 -5.69
N ALA A 167 6.17 16.36 -5.09
CA ALA A 167 5.99 15.06 -5.74
C ALA A 167 5.09 15.18 -6.98
N LEU A 168 3.97 15.91 -6.88
CA LEU A 168 3.09 16.19 -8.01
C LEU A 168 3.80 17.00 -9.11
N GLN A 169 4.64 17.96 -8.73
CA GLN A 169 5.47 18.70 -9.67
C GLN A 169 6.47 17.80 -10.39
N ALA A 170 7.25 17.02 -9.64
CA ALA A 170 8.23 16.10 -10.20
C ALA A 170 7.57 15.10 -11.15
N GLU A 171 6.37 14.61 -10.80
CA GLU A 171 5.60 13.75 -11.69
C GLU A 171 5.17 14.45 -12.99
N ALA A 172 4.62 15.67 -12.90
CA ALA A 172 4.20 16.44 -14.06
C ALA A 172 5.38 16.72 -15.03
N GLU A 173 6.59 16.82 -14.48
CA GLU A 173 7.85 17.00 -15.22
C GLU A 173 8.47 15.66 -15.70
N GLY A 174 7.83 14.52 -15.47
CA GLY A 174 8.31 13.20 -15.87
C GLY A 174 9.42 12.62 -14.97
N ARG A 175 9.71 13.24 -13.83
CA ARG A 175 10.71 12.80 -12.84
C ARG A 175 10.12 11.80 -11.85
N GLY A 176 9.61 10.68 -12.36
CA GLY A 176 8.84 9.70 -11.57
C GLY A 176 9.55 9.16 -10.32
N ALA A 177 10.83 8.80 -10.43
CA ALA A 177 11.58 8.26 -9.28
C ALA A 177 11.68 9.27 -8.13
N GLU A 178 11.92 10.54 -8.46
CA GLU A 178 11.96 11.62 -7.48
C GLU A 178 10.57 11.91 -6.90
N ALA A 179 9.54 11.91 -7.75
CA ALA A 179 8.16 12.04 -7.31
C ALA A 179 7.78 10.98 -6.27
N ARG A 180 8.24 9.72 -6.46
CA ARG A 180 7.97 8.64 -5.51
C ARG A 180 8.67 8.89 -4.17
N VAL A 181 9.92 9.31 -4.18
CA VAL A 181 10.69 9.63 -2.96
C VAL A 181 10.00 10.76 -2.17
N LEU A 182 9.59 11.83 -2.86
CA LEU A 182 8.90 12.96 -2.24
C LEU A 182 7.51 12.58 -1.70
N ALA A 183 6.75 11.73 -2.41
CA ALA A 183 5.47 11.23 -1.92
C ALA A 183 5.66 10.36 -0.66
N GLN A 184 6.70 9.52 -0.66
CA GLN A 184 7.07 8.71 0.50
C GLN A 184 7.51 9.59 1.68
N GLU A 185 8.28 10.65 1.44
CA GLU A 185 8.67 11.63 2.47
C GLU A 185 7.44 12.29 3.10
N ALA A 186 6.48 12.75 2.29
CA ALA A 186 5.22 13.31 2.77
C ALA A 186 4.45 12.33 3.67
N ALA A 187 4.38 11.05 3.27
CA ALA A 187 3.75 9.99 4.03
C ALA A 187 4.53 9.62 5.32
N GLN A 188 5.86 9.80 5.35
CA GLN A 188 6.64 9.60 6.57
C GLN A 188 6.44 10.73 7.58
N ILE A 189 6.37 11.97 7.09
CA ILE A 189 6.10 13.16 7.92
C ILE A 189 4.69 13.10 8.51
N GLU A 190 3.70 12.70 7.70
CA GLU A 190 2.32 12.55 8.13
C GLU A 190 1.77 11.17 7.72
N PRO A 191 1.94 10.13 8.56
CA PRO A 191 1.52 8.75 8.25
C PRO A 191 0.02 8.58 7.97
N ARG A 192 -0.81 9.57 8.32
CA ARG A 192 -2.25 9.56 8.07
C ARG A 192 -2.66 10.34 6.83
N PHE A 193 -1.72 10.85 6.04
CA PHE A 193 -2.01 11.66 4.85
C PHE A 193 -2.39 10.76 3.65
N PHE A 194 -3.69 10.59 3.41
CA PHE A 194 -4.20 9.72 2.35
C PHE A 194 -3.64 10.06 0.97
N ASN A 195 -3.66 11.34 0.56
CA ASN A 195 -3.25 11.72 -0.80
C ASN A 195 -1.77 11.41 -1.06
N ALA A 196 -0.89 11.57 -0.06
CA ALA A 196 0.52 11.21 -0.18
C ALA A 196 0.73 9.69 -0.31
N LEU A 197 0.06 8.90 0.54
CA LEU A 197 0.13 7.43 0.46
C LEU A 197 -0.44 6.90 -0.85
N ALA A 198 -1.56 7.46 -1.31
CA ALA A 198 -2.20 7.09 -2.57
C ALA A 198 -1.30 7.43 -3.78
N LEU A 199 -0.63 8.60 -3.73
CA LEU A 199 0.36 8.99 -4.73
C LEU A 199 1.57 8.04 -4.74
N GLU A 200 2.13 7.71 -3.57
CA GLU A 200 3.24 6.76 -3.42
C GLU A 200 2.88 5.40 -4.04
N LEU A 201 1.72 4.86 -3.68
CA LEU A 201 1.20 3.59 -4.20
C LEU A 201 1.06 3.63 -5.72
N ARG A 202 0.46 4.71 -6.25
CA ARG A 202 0.24 4.87 -7.69
C ARG A 202 1.55 4.94 -8.46
N LEU A 203 2.53 5.71 -7.96
CA LEU A 203 3.85 5.82 -8.55
C LEU A 203 4.61 4.48 -8.47
N ALA A 204 4.49 3.73 -7.38
CA ALA A 204 5.07 2.40 -7.25
C ALA A 204 4.51 1.43 -8.31
N LEU A 205 3.19 1.40 -8.51
CA LEU A 205 2.55 0.60 -9.56
C LEU A 205 2.96 1.05 -10.97
N ALA A 206 3.08 2.36 -11.20
CA ALA A 206 3.45 2.91 -12.50
C ALA A 206 4.94 2.73 -12.85
N GLN A 207 5.82 2.58 -11.86
CA GLN A 207 7.28 2.51 -12.04
C GLN A 207 7.85 1.11 -11.82
N GLY A 208 7.19 0.25 -11.06
CA GLY A 208 7.67 -1.10 -10.78
C GLY A 208 7.78 -1.91 -12.07
N ASP A 209 9.00 -2.14 -12.54
CA ASP A 209 9.25 -2.90 -13.78
C ASP A 209 8.72 -4.33 -13.65
N HIS A 210 8.85 -4.92 -12.45
CA HIS A 210 8.34 -6.25 -12.14
C HIS A 210 6.83 -6.27 -11.89
N LEU A 211 6.24 -5.13 -11.54
CA LEU A 211 4.81 -4.96 -11.31
C LEU A 211 4.03 -4.77 -12.61
N ARG A 212 4.71 -4.39 -13.72
CA ARG A 212 4.10 -4.04 -15.01
C ARG A 212 4.08 -5.14 -16.07
N GLY A 213 4.73 -6.30 -15.85
CA GLY A 213 4.64 -7.46 -16.76
C GLY A 213 5.97 -8.15 -17.09
N ALA A 214 6.24 -8.43 -18.38
CA ALA A 214 7.28 -9.35 -18.85
C ALA A 214 8.72 -9.04 -18.39
N ALA A 215 9.03 -7.79 -18.02
CA ALA A 215 10.31 -7.43 -17.41
C ALA A 215 10.53 -8.16 -16.06
N GLY A 216 9.45 -8.47 -15.35
CA GLY A 216 9.43 -9.32 -14.15
C GLY A 216 9.97 -10.74 -14.36
N ALA A 217 10.00 -11.25 -15.60
CA ALA A 217 10.55 -12.57 -15.90
C ALA A 217 12.09 -12.61 -15.82
N PHE A 218 12.75 -11.46 -15.93
CA PHE A 218 14.21 -11.34 -15.92
C PHE A 218 14.78 -10.79 -14.61
N ALA A 219 13.90 -10.54 -13.64
CA ALA A 219 14.24 -10.06 -12.31
C ALA A 219 14.96 -11.13 -11.47
N ARG A 220 15.68 -10.70 -10.44
CA ARG A 220 16.03 -11.61 -9.34
C ARG A 220 14.77 -11.90 -8.52
N PRO A 221 14.45 -13.17 -8.18
CA PRO A 221 13.26 -13.51 -7.40
C PRO A 221 13.12 -12.72 -6.09
N GLU A 222 14.22 -12.41 -5.43
CA GLU A 222 14.24 -11.62 -4.19
C GLU A 222 13.77 -10.19 -4.41
N ALA A 223 14.23 -9.53 -5.47
CA ALA A 223 13.86 -8.15 -5.79
C ALA A 223 12.37 -8.07 -6.20
N CYS A 224 11.92 -9.03 -7.00
CA CYS A 224 10.51 -9.19 -7.37
C CYS A 224 9.62 -9.33 -6.12
N ARG A 225 9.95 -10.25 -5.20
CA ARG A 225 9.19 -10.43 -3.95
C ARG A 225 9.20 -9.17 -3.08
N ALA A 226 10.34 -8.50 -2.98
CA ALA A 226 10.45 -7.27 -2.19
C ALA A 226 9.53 -6.15 -2.72
N GLU A 227 9.44 -5.98 -4.04
CA GLU A 227 8.54 -4.98 -4.65
C GLU A 227 7.07 -5.28 -4.38
N PHE A 228 6.63 -6.54 -4.50
CA PHE A 228 5.25 -6.93 -4.16
C PHE A 228 4.93 -6.72 -2.69
N ARG A 229 5.84 -7.07 -1.77
CA ARG A 229 5.63 -6.84 -0.34
C ARG A 229 5.58 -5.36 0.00
N GLN A 230 6.42 -4.53 -0.62
CA GLN A 230 6.36 -3.07 -0.45
C GLN A 230 5.03 -2.51 -0.96
N LEU A 231 4.54 -3.00 -2.10
CA LEU A 231 3.24 -2.63 -2.65
C LEU A 231 2.09 -2.95 -1.68
N LEU A 232 2.03 -4.18 -1.19
CA LEU A 232 0.98 -4.62 -0.27
C LEU A 232 1.09 -3.94 1.10
N ALA A 233 2.30 -3.66 1.58
CA ALA A 233 2.50 -2.87 2.80
C ALA A 233 2.02 -1.42 2.63
N ALA A 234 2.22 -0.81 1.47
CA ALA A 234 1.69 0.52 1.17
C ALA A 234 0.16 0.53 1.14
N LEU A 235 -0.46 -0.48 0.52
CA LEU A 235 -1.92 -0.68 0.53
C LEU A 235 -2.45 -0.83 1.96
N ALA A 236 -1.78 -1.64 2.78
CA ALA A 236 -2.18 -1.86 4.16
C ALA A 236 -2.15 -0.57 4.99
N ARG A 237 -1.13 0.29 4.80
CA ARG A 237 -1.08 1.61 5.45
C ARG A 237 -2.27 2.50 5.06
N ILE A 238 -2.69 2.48 3.79
CA ILE A 238 -3.86 3.24 3.33
C ILE A 238 -5.16 2.69 3.93
N ALA A 239 -5.31 1.36 3.93
CA ALA A 239 -6.47 0.71 4.53
C ALA A 239 -6.57 0.95 6.05
N ASP A 240 -5.44 1.18 6.73
CA ASP A 240 -5.40 1.48 8.16
C ASP A 240 -5.86 2.91 8.52
N LEU A 241 -5.93 3.80 7.54
CA LEU A 241 -6.42 5.17 7.77
C LEU A 241 -7.88 5.18 8.24
N GLU A 242 -8.69 4.35 7.60
CA GLU A 242 -10.07 4.06 7.98
C GLU A 242 -10.34 2.59 7.61
N PRO A 243 -10.29 1.65 8.57
CA PRO A 243 -10.46 0.22 8.32
C PRO A 243 -11.92 -0.14 8.03
N CYS A 244 -12.48 0.46 6.99
CA CYS A 244 -13.86 0.26 6.55
C CYS A 244 -13.86 -0.37 5.15
N PRO A 245 -14.76 -1.32 4.83
CA PRO A 245 -14.89 -1.85 3.47
C PRO A 245 -15.05 -0.76 2.39
N ARG A 246 -15.57 0.42 2.76
CA ARG A 246 -15.67 1.59 1.88
C ARG A 246 -14.31 2.15 1.44
N VAL A 247 -13.24 2.02 2.25
CA VAL A 247 -11.89 2.46 1.85
C VAL A 247 -11.39 1.66 0.66
N ALA A 248 -11.77 0.38 0.57
CA ALA A 248 -11.41 -0.45 -0.58
C ALA A 248 -12.03 0.10 -1.87
N ALA A 249 -13.31 0.50 -1.83
CA ALA A 249 -13.98 1.10 -2.99
C ALA A 249 -13.39 2.46 -3.37
N HIS A 250 -13.06 3.32 -2.40
CA HIS A 250 -12.39 4.60 -2.67
C HIS A 250 -11.01 4.40 -3.29
N LEU A 251 -10.23 3.46 -2.75
CA LEU A 251 -8.89 3.18 -3.27
C LEU A 251 -8.96 2.53 -4.66
N GLU A 252 -9.91 1.64 -4.91
CA GLU A 252 -10.18 1.06 -6.23
C GLU A 252 -10.56 2.13 -7.26
N LEU A 253 -11.45 3.07 -6.89
CA LEU A 253 -11.82 4.21 -7.73
C LEU A 253 -10.64 5.15 -7.99
N TYR A 254 -9.80 5.40 -6.98
CA TYR A 254 -8.59 6.21 -7.14
C TYR A 254 -7.60 5.54 -8.10
N LEU A 255 -7.29 4.27 -7.86
CA LEU A 255 -6.35 3.50 -8.67
C LEU A 255 -6.83 3.40 -10.12
N SER A 256 -8.10 3.07 -10.36
CA SER A 256 -8.67 2.95 -11.72
C SER A 256 -8.65 4.27 -12.51
N ARG A 257 -8.85 5.42 -11.85
CA ARG A 257 -8.84 6.72 -12.52
C ARG A 257 -7.45 7.28 -12.77
N GLN A 258 -6.50 6.97 -11.90
CA GLN A 258 -5.20 7.65 -11.87
C GLN A 258 -4.05 6.77 -12.37
N LEU A 259 -4.22 5.46 -12.43
CA LEU A 259 -3.21 4.56 -13.00
C LEU A 259 -3.33 4.52 -14.52
N ARG A 260 -2.20 4.75 -15.19
CA ARG A 260 -1.99 4.40 -16.59
C ARG A 260 -1.29 3.04 -16.68
N VAL A 261 -1.82 2.05 -15.97
CA VAL A 261 -1.29 0.68 -15.95
C VAL A 261 -2.39 -0.27 -16.45
N PRO A 262 -2.08 -1.25 -17.32
CA PRO A 262 -3.09 -2.20 -17.78
C PRO A 262 -3.75 -2.92 -16.61
N GLU A 263 -5.04 -3.20 -16.71
CA GLU A 263 -5.78 -3.95 -15.68
C GLU A 263 -5.17 -5.33 -15.41
N THR A 264 -4.50 -5.89 -16.40
CA THR A 264 -3.82 -7.19 -16.37
C THR A 264 -2.42 -7.15 -15.76
N ALA A 265 -1.93 -5.98 -15.31
CA ALA A 265 -0.61 -5.89 -14.70
C ALA A 265 -0.55 -6.66 -13.37
N PRO A 266 0.47 -7.52 -13.16
CA PRO A 266 0.58 -8.33 -11.94
C PRO A 266 0.51 -7.51 -10.64
N GLY A 267 1.11 -6.32 -10.61
CA GLY A 267 1.01 -5.42 -9.46
C GLY A 267 -0.42 -5.01 -9.14
N LEU A 268 -1.20 -4.63 -10.15
CA LEU A 268 -2.60 -4.24 -9.95
C LEU A 268 -3.46 -5.44 -9.52
N GLN A 269 -3.25 -6.61 -10.11
CA GLN A 269 -3.97 -7.84 -9.72
C GLN A 269 -3.70 -8.19 -8.24
N SER A 270 -2.45 -8.09 -7.78
CA SER A 270 -2.12 -8.30 -6.36
C SER A 270 -2.80 -7.27 -5.44
N ALA A 271 -2.90 -6.01 -5.87
CA ALA A 271 -3.63 -4.98 -5.15
C ALA A 271 -5.14 -5.29 -5.09
N GLN A 272 -5.72 -5.76 -6.20
CA GLN A 272 -7.13 -6.16 -6.29
C GLN A 272 -7.45 -7.36 -5.39
N VAL A 273 -6.54 -8.32 -5.23
CA VAL A 273 -6.70 -9.40 -4.24
C VAL A 273 -6.87 -8.82 -2.84
N TYR A 274 -5.94 -7.95 -2.42
CA TYR A 274 -5.98 -7.32 -1.10
C TYR A 274 -7.28 -6.53 -0.88
N LEU A 275 -7.66 -5.70 -1.87
CA LEU A 275 -8.90 -4.92 -1.83
C LEU A 275 -10.17 -5.80 -1.83
N GLY A 276 -10.15 -6.92 -2.54
CA GLY A 276 -11.22 -7.92 -2.55
C GLY A 276 -11.42 -8.54 -1.18
N VAL A 277 -10.33 -8.94 -0.51
CA VAL A 277 -10.38 -9.47 0.87
C VAL A 277 -10.88 -8.41 1.85
N LEU A 278 -10.32 -7.20 1.81
CA LEU A 278 -10.74 -6.09 2.69
C LEU A 278 -12.23 -5.72 2.51
N SER A 279 -12.75 -5.84 1.28
CA SER A 279 -14.16 -5.59 0.97
C SER A 279 -15.08 -6.81 1.16
N ARG A 280 -14.54 -7.95 1.63
CA ARG A 280 -15.25 -9.23 1.78
C ARG A 280 -15.89 -9.74 0.47
N ARG A 281 -15.26 -9.45 -0.67
CA ARG A 281 -15.65 -9.90 -2.02
C ARG A 281 -14.73 -11.01 -2.50
N GLY A 282 -14.99 -12.24 -2.03
CA GLY A 282 -14.12 -13.40 -2.29
C GLY A 282 -14.06 -13.84 -3.74
N ASP A 283 -15.15 -13.63 -4.49
CA ASP A 283 -15.21 -13.83 -5.94
C ASP A 283 -14.24 -12.91 -6.70
N LEU A 284 -14.23 -11.61 -6.36
CA LEU A 284 -13.30 -10.65 -6.96
C LEU A 284 -11.86 -10.90 -6.54
N ALA A 285 -11.62 -11.25 -5.27
CA ALA A 285 -10.29 -11.61 -4.80
C ALA A 285 -9.75 -12.85 -5.53
N ARG A 286 -10.58 -13.89 -5.73
CA ARG A 286 -10.20 -15.08 -6.48
C ARG A 286 -9.93 -14.79 -7.95
N ALA A 287 -10.81 -14.03 -8.61
CA ALA A 287 -10.62 -13.63 -10.00
C ALA A 287 -9.32 -12.84 -10.20
N ALA A 288 -8.97 -11.96 -9.26
CA ALA A 288 -7.71 -11.20 -9.31
C ALA A 288 -6.48 -12.10 -9.09
N LEU A 289 -6.55 -13.10 -8.20
CA LEU A 289 -5.49 -14.09 -8.03
C LEU A 289 -5.31 -14.93 -9.30
N ASP A 290 -6.40 -15.37 -9.91
CA ASP A 290 -6.38 -16.13 -11.17
C ASP A 290 -5.75 -15.30 -12.30
N GLY A 291 -6.09 -14.01 -12.37
CA GLY A 291 -5.52 -13.04 -13.30
C GLY A 291 -4.02 -12.81 -13.08
N PHE A 292 -3.59 -12.67 -11.82
CA PHE A 292 -2.17 -12.59 -11.45
C PHE A 292 -1.35 -13.79 -11.94
N MET A 293 -1.97 -14.98 -11.96
CA MET A 293 -1.34 -16.22 -12.42
C MET A 293 -1.36 -16.40 -13.94
N GLN A 294 -1.99 -15.50 -14.70
CA GLN A 294 -1.94 -15.54 -16.16
C GLN A 294 -0.66 -14.88 -16.72
N PRO A 295 -0.17 -15.32 -17.90
CA PRO A 295 0.91 -14.63 -18.60
C PRO A 295 0.55 -13.17 -18.94
N PRO A 296 1.51 -12.22 -18.84
CA PRO A 296 2.90 -12.38 -18.43
C PRO A 296 3.05 -12.53 -16.90
N ARG A 297 3.64 -13.65 -16.46
CA ARG A 297 3.84 -13.94 -15.04
C ARG A 297 5.20 -13.42 -14.56
N PRO A 298 5.28 -12.76 -13.40
CA PRO A 298 6.56 -12.41 -12.79
C PRO A 298 7.31 -13.66 -12.33
N VAL A 299 8.64 -13.59 -12.24
CA VAL A 299 9.48 -14.74 -11.81
C VAL A 299 9.13 -15.23 -10.39
N CYS A 300 8.63 -14.33 -9.54
CA CYS A 300 8.22 -14.62 -8.17
C CYS A 300 6.73 -14.96 -8.03
N ALA A 301 6.02 -15.24 -9.12
CA ALA A 301 4.59 -15.51 -9.08
C ALA A 301 4.20 -16.64 -8.11
N PRO A 302 4.89 -17.80 -8.03
CA PRO A 302 4.51 -18.85 -7.10
C PRO A 302 4.53 -18.42 -5.63
N GLU A 303 5.59 -17.72 -5.21
CA GLU A 303 5.73 -17.27 -3.83
C GLU A 303 4.75 -16.15 -3.48
N VAL A 304 4.56 -15.19 -4.40
CA VAL A 304 3.59 -14.11 -4.19
C VAL A 304 2.16 -14.65 -4.19
N ALA A 305 1.83 -15.60 -5.07
CA ALA A 305 0.53 -16.25 -5.09
C ALA A 305 0.23 -16.98 -3.77
N ALA A 306 1.21 -17.69 -3.20
CA ALA A 306 1.04 -18.31 -1.89
C ALA A 306 0.74 -17.29 -0.77
N GLU A 307 1.40 -16.12 -0.79
CA GLU A 307 1.09 -15.02 0.15
C GLU A 307 -0.33 -14.48 -0.07
N LEU A 308 -0.75 -14.31 -1.33
CA LEU A 308 -2.09 -13.84 -1.69
C LEU A 308 -3.18 -14.86 -1.33
N GLU A 309 -2.94 -16.15 -1.55
CA GLU A 309 -3.82 -17.25 -1.12
C GLU A 309 -4.02 -17.26 0.39
N GLY A 310 -2.96 -16.98 1.16
CA GLY A 310 -3.05 -16.77 2.60
C GLY A 310 -4.06 -15.66 2.95
N LEU A 311 -4.02 -14.52 2.25
CA LEU A 311 -4.99 -13.44 2.46
C LEU A 311 -6.43 -13.88 2.17
N LEU A 312 -6.64 -14.69 1.12
CA LEU A 312 -7.97 -15.23 0.81
C LEU A 312 -8.51 -16.11 1.94
N GLY A 313 -7.65 -16.85 2.64
CA GLY A 313 -8.03 -17.69 3.78
C GLY A 313 -8.71 -16.92 4.91
N LEU A 314 -8.45 -15.61 5.06
CA LEU A 314 -9.12 -14.75 6.04
C LEU A 314 -10.63 -14.60 5.79
N LEU A 315 -11.09 -14.81 4.55
CA LEU A 315 -12.52 -14.78 4.22
C LEU A 315 -13.24 -16.04 4.71
N ASP A 316 -12.55 -17.17 4.70
CA ASP A 316 -13.09 -18.46 5.16
C ASP A 316 -13.13 -18.53 6.70
N GLU A 317 -12.15 -17.94 7.39
CA GLU A 317 -12.12 -17.82 8.86
C GLU A 317 -13.27 -16.94 9.40
N GLY A 318 -13.58 -15.84 8.71
CA GLY A 318 -14.67 -14.94 9.10
C GLY A 318 -16.09 -15.46 8.81
N ALA A 319 -16.22 -16.63 8.18
CA ALA A 319 -17.49 -17.28 7.87
C ALA A 319 -17.91 -18.33 8.91
N GLN A 320 -17.11 -18.58 9.95
CA GLN A 320 -17.53 -19.42 11.07
C GLN A 320 -18.46 -18.62 12.01
N PRO A 321 -19.72 -19.08 12.20
CA PRO A 321 -20.73 -18.41 13.04
C PRO A 321 -20.44 -18.49 14.54
#